data_AF-A0A165DEQ0-F1
#
_entry.id   AF-A0A165DEQ0-F1
#
_cell.length_a   1.000
_cell.length_b   1.000
_cell.length_c   1.000
_cell.angle_alpha   90.00
_cell.angle_beta   90.00
_cell.angle_gamma   90.00
#
_symmetry.space_group_name_H-M   'P 1'
#
loop_
_entity.id
_entity.type
_entity.pdbx_description
1 polymer ?
#
loop_
_entity_poly.entity_id
_entity_poly.type
_entity_poly.pdbx_seq_one_letter_code
_entity_poly.pdbx_strand_id
1 'polypeptide(L)'
;LDKVLAFIYIGPCNSMGKEFARTPFLVRRNKVAEALEWLKLNHKDYMDLNISYENLNTYSENVPPVIIDYHDGYMNKAPEATVINDVDPDEGIMKGPCPFIIHGLIRDAYVNLLADDY
;
A
#
# COMPACT_ATOMS: atom_id res chain seq x y z
N LEU A 1 14.93 1.42 -12.12
CA LEU A 1 13.73 1.22 -11.27
C LEU A 1 14.17 0.88 -9.84
N ASP A 2 15.25 1.51 -9.34
CA ASP A 2 16.00 1.01 -8.17
C ASP A 2 15.55 1.57 -6.81
N LYS A 3 14.51 2.41 -6.81
CA LYS A 3 13.92 2.91 -5.57
C LYS A 3 12.70 2.06 -5.24
N VAL A 4 12.95 0.86 -4.73
CA VAL A 4 11.87 0.00 -4.21
C VAL A 4 11.24 0.72 -3.02
N LEU A 5 9.93 0.92 -3.11
CA LEU A 5 9.08 1.54 -2.11
C LEU A 5 8.45 0.42 -1.28
N ALA A 6 8.74 0.35 0.01
CA ALA A 6 8.10 -0.57 0.95
C ALA A 6 7.09 0.21 1.79
N PHE A 7 5.96 -0.41 2.14
CA PHE A 7 4.98 0.16 3.05
C PHE A 7 4.87 -0.68 4.30
N ILE A 8 4.92 -0.01 5.44
CA ILE A 8 4.65 -0.62 6.73
C ILE A 8 3.24 -0.18 7.15
N TYR A 9 2.36 -1.16 7.28
CA TYR A 9 1.10 -1.03 7.98
C TYR A 9 1.36 -1.24 9.47
N ILE A 10 1.02 -0.26 10.28
CA ILE A 10 1.03 -0.34 11.74
C ILE A 10 -0.38 -0.02 12.20
N GLY A 11 -1.08 -1.00 12.77
CA GLY A 11 -2.44 -0.80 13.24
C GLY A 11 -3.03 -2.08 13.85
N PRO A 12 -4.12 -1.96 14.62
CA PRO A 12 -4.66 -3.07 15.45
C PRO A 12 -5.46 -4.12 14.66
N CYS A 13 -5.65 -3.94 13.35
CA CYS A 13 -6.44 -4.87 12.54
C CYS A 13 -5.82 -5.08 11.16
N ASN A 14 -5.42 -6.32 10.87
CA ASN A 14 -4.98 -6.70 9.54
C ASN A 14 -6.19 -6.84 8.58
N SER A 15 -6.64 -5.72 8.02
CA SER A 15 -7.68 -5.67 6.98
C SER A 15 -7.09 -5.59 5.57
N MET A 16 -5.98 -6.31 5.30
CA MET A 16 -5.17 -6.19 4.07
C MET A 16 -5.96 -6.21 2.75
N GLY A 17 -7.12 -6.86 2.64
CA GLY A 17 -7.86 -6.89 1.37
C GLY A 17 -8.60 -5.60 1.00
N LYS A 18 -9.38 -5.01 1.92
CA LYS A 18 -10.23 -3.84 1.63
C LYS A 18 -9.43 -2.54 1.59
N GLU A 19 -8.34 -2.47 2.35
CA GLU A 19 -7.52 -1.26 2.41
C GLU A 19 -6.69 -1.06 1.14
N PHE A 20 -6.31 -2.12 0.41
CA PHE A 20 -5.57 -1.98 -0.87
C PHE A 20 -6.31 -1.12 -1.89
N ALA A 21 -7.64 -1.25 -1.96
CA ALA A 21 -8.47 -0.43 -2.84
C ALA A 21 -8.48 1.06 -2.45
N ARG A 22 -8.18 1.37 -1.18
CA ARG A 22 -8.08 2.73 -0.63
C ARG A 22 -6.64 3.28 -0.67
N THR A 23 -5.65 2.45 -0.99
CA THR A 23 -4.26 2.92 -1.14
C THR A 23 -4.08 3.64 -2.47
N PRO A 24 -3.32 4.75 -2.50
CA PRO A 24 -3.05 5.47 -3.75
C PRO A 24 -2.07 4.73 -4.67
N PHE A 25 -1.53 3.57 -4.27
CA PHE A 25 -0.50 2.82 -4.98
C PHE A 25 -1.02 1.55 -5.67
N LEU A 26 -2.33 1.33 -5.68
CA LEU A 26 -2.94 0.23 -6.42
C LEU A 26 -2.88 0.51 -7.93
N VAL A 27 -1.91 -0.08 -8.60
CA VAL A 27 -1.83 -0.11 -10.06
C VAL A 27 -2.64 -1.28 -10.58
N ARG A 28 -3.72 -1.00 -11.32
CA ARG A 28 -4.62 -2.02 -11.87
C ARG A 28 -4.19 -2.41 -13.27
N ARG A 29 -3.77 -3.66 -13.48
CA ARG A 29 -3.28 -4.14 -14.78
C ARG A 29 -4.30 -3.95 -15.89
N ASN A 30 -5.60 -4.11 -15.61
CA ASN A 30 -6.63 -3.93 -16.63
C ASN A 30 -6.73 -2.46 -17.05
N LYS A 31 -6.60 -1.52 -16.10
CA LYS A 31 -6.59 -0.08 -16.41
C LYS A 31 -5.35 0.34 -17.17
N VAL A 32 -4.20 -0.24 -16.86
CA VAL A 32 -2.97 -0.02 -17.62
C VAL A 32 -3.11 -0.58 -19.04
N ALA A 33 -3.65 -1.78 -19.20
CA ALA A 33 -3.88 -2.38 -20.51
C ALA A 33 -4.81 -1.52 -21.38
N GLU A 34 -5.96 -1.08 -20.82
CA GLU A 34 -6.89 -0.16 -21.49
C GLU A 34 -6.20 1.13 -21.93
N ALA A 35 -5.37 1.73 -21.06
CA ALA A 35 -4.65 2.96 -21.38
C ALA A 35 -3.59 2.78 -22.47
N LEU A 36 -2.85 1.65 -22.45
CA LEU A 36 -1.85 1.34 -23.47
C LEU A 36 -2.49 1.08 -24.84
N GLU A 37 -3.61 0.35 -24.88
CA GLU A 37 -4.37 0.14 -26.12
C GLU A 37 -4.93 1.46 -26.65
N TRP A 38 -5.48 2.31 -25.77
CA TRP A 38 -5.92 3.64 -26.14
C TRP A 38 -4.76 4.47 -26.71
N LEU A 39 -3.59 4.44 -26.08
CA LEU A 39 -2.42 5.20 -26.53
C LEU A 39 -1.97 4.75 -27.93
N LYS A 40 -1.90 3.44 -28.16
CA LYS A 40 -1.52 2.84 -29.44
C LYS A 40 -2.47 3.27 -30.57
N LEU A 41 -3.78 3.33 -30.30
CA LEU A 41 -4.79 3.73 -31.28
C LEU A 41 -4.76 5.23 -31.60
N ASN A 42 -4.40 6.08 -30.64
CA ASN A 42 -4.62 7.52 -30.72
C ASN A 42 -3.34 8.34 -30.96
N HIS A 43 -2.15 7.75 -30.82
CA HIS A 43 -0.89 8.47 -30.94
C HIS A 43 0.05 7.80 -31.92
N LYS A 44 0.36 8.51 -33.01
CA LYS A 44 1.19 8.00 -34.12
C LYS A 44 2.55 7.45 -33.68
N ASP A 45 3.16 8.05 -32.65
CA ASP A 45 4.49 7.64 -32.16
C ASP A 45 4.44 6.35 -31.31
N TYR A 46 3.26 5.80 -31.04
CA TYR A 46 3.06 4.55 -30.29
C TYR A 46 2.33 3.48 -31.11
N MET A 47 2.17 3.67 -32.43
CA MET A 47 1.46 2.73 -33.30
C MET A 47 2.11 1.34 -33.37
N ASP A 48 3.45 1.29 -33.28
CA ASP A 48 4.27 0.07 -33.32
C ASP A 48 4.49 -0.55 -31.94
N LEU A 49 3.90 0.03 -30.89
CA LEU A 49 4.01 -0.49 -29.53
C LEU A 49 3.42 -1.91 -29.44
N ASN A 50 4.22 -2.85 -28.93
CA ASN A 50 3.79 -4.22 -28.68
C ASN A 50 3.54 -4.44 -27.19
N ILE A 51 2.28 -4.65 -26.80
CA ILE A 51 1.90 -4.85 -25.41
C ILE A 51 2.14 -6.33 -25.04
N SER A 52 3.01 -6.57 -24.05
CA SER A 52 3.17 -7.91 -23.49
C SER A 52 2.06 -8.20 -22.48
N TYR A 53 1.00 -8.85 -22.95
CA TYR A 53 -0.11 -9.30 -22.11
C TYR A 53 0.30 -10.36 -21.08
N GLU A 54 1.26 -11.22 -21.44
CA GLU A 54 1.82 -12.20 -20.52
C GLU A 54 2.43 -11.51 -19.29
N ASN A 55 3.23 -10.46 -19.52
CA ASN A 55 3.80 -9.66 -18.44
C ASN A 55 2.70 -8.94 -17.63
N LEU A 56 1.74 -8.29 -18.30
CA LEU A 56 0.61 -7.64 -17.61
C LEU A 56 -0.16 -8.62 -16.71
N ASN A 57 -0.32 -9.87 -17.13
CA ASN A 57 -1.01 -10.92 -16.36
C ASN A 57 -0.24 -11.41 -15.14
N THR A 58 1.07 -11.13 -15.04
CA THR A 58 1.84 -11.42 -13.82
C THR A 58 1.51 -10.48 -12.66
N TYR A 59 0.93 -9.30 -12.94
CA TYR A 59 0.53 -8.36 -11.90
C TYR A 59 -0.85 -8.68 -11.35
N SER A 60 -1.04 -8.49 -10.05
CA SER A 60 -2.35 -8.59 -9.43
C SER A 60 -3.23 -7.40 -9.82
N GLU A 61 -4.53 -7.63 -9.98
CA GLU A 61 -5.50 -6.55 -10.21
C GLU A 61 -5.90 -5.83 -8.92
N ASN A 62 -5.80 -6.53 -7.78
CA ASN A 62 -6.35 -6.09 -6.49
C ASN A 62 -5.29 -5.88 -5.42
N VAL A 63 -4.03 -6.22 -5.70
CA VAL A 63 -2.92 -6.12 -4.75
C VAL A 63 -1.89 -5.16 -5.35
N PRO A 64 -1.47 -4.13 -4.60
CA PRO A 64 -0.49 -3.18 -5.12
C PRO A 64 0.87 -3.89 -5.32
N PRO A 65 1.67 -3.48 -6.33
CA PRO A 65 2.94 -4.12 -6.67
C PRO A 65 4.09 -3.68 -5.75
N VAL A 66 3.85 -3.68 -4.44
CA VAL A 66 4.78 -3.21 -3.40
C VAL A 66 4.80 -4.19 -2.23
N ILE A 67 5.91 -4.24 -1.51
CA ILE A 67 6.01 -5.03 -0.28
C ILE A 67 5.17 -4.32 0.79
N ILE A 68 4.28 -5.09 1.42
CA ILE A 68 3.41 -4.62 2.50
C ILE A 68 3.78 -5.41 3.73
N ASP A 69 4.39 -4.73 4.67
CA ASP A 69 4.78 -5.27 5.96
C ASP A 69 3.71 -4.89 7.00
N TYR A 70 3.26 -5.81 7.84
CA TYR A 70 2.26 -5.55 8.87
C TYR A 70 2.91 -5.77 10.23
N HIS A 71 2.93 -4.74 11.07
CA HIS A 71 3.34 -4.85 12.46
C HIS A 71 2.13 -4.69 13.37
N ASP A 72 1.90 -5.69 14.22
CA ASP A 72 0.83 -5.66 15.20
C ASP A 72 1.19 -4.68 16.32
N GLY A 73 0.50 -3.54 16.34
CA GLY A 73 0.67 -2.54 17.39
C GLY A 73 -0.18 -2.90 18.58
N TYR A 74 0.45 -3.34 19.68
CA TYR A 74 -0.25 -3.78 20.90
C TYR A 74 -1.13 -2.70 21.55
N MET A 75 -0.91 -1.42 21.24
CA MET A 75 -1.70 -0.28 21.71
C MET A 75 -1.71 0.82 20.65
N ASN A 76 -2.87 1.36 20.31
CA ASN A 76 -2.99 2.55 19.44
C ASN A 76 -2.90 3.87 20.23
N LYS A 77 -2.70 3.78 21.55
CA LYS A 77 -2.58 4.92 22.46
C LYS A 77 -1.18 4.98 23.07
N ALA A 78 -0.52 6.12 22.88
CA ALA A 78 0.74 6.42 23.55
C ALA A 78 0.50 6.56 25.06
N PRO A 79 1.27 5.89 25.94
CA PRO A 79 1.09 5.99 27.40
C PRO A 79 1.14 7.43 27.91
N GLU A 80 1.95 8.28 27.27
CA GLU A 80 2.08 9.71 27.55
C GLU A 80 0.88 10.56 27.11
N ALA A 81 0.01 10.02 26.25
CA ALA A 81 -1.20 10.69 25.74
C ALA A 81 -2.49 10.21 26.42
N THR A 82 -2.40 9.20 27.31
CA THR A 82 -3.56 8.65 28.02
C THR A 82 -3.86 9.48 29.27
N VAL A 83 -5.09 10.00 29.39
CA VAL A 83 -5.53 10.69 30.60
C VAL A 83 -5.74 9.67 31.73
N ILE A 84 -5.46 10.04 32.98
CA ILE A 84 -5.56 9.17 34.17
C ILE A 84 -6.94 8.49 34.32
N ASN A 85 -7.99 9.10 33.73
CA ASN A 85 -9.38 8.62 33.78
C ASN A 85 -9.83 7.94 32.49
N ASP A 86 -8.92 7.66 31.56
CA ASP A 86 -9.25 6.99 30.32
C ASP A 86 -9.40 5.50 30.57
N VAL A 87 -10.60 4.99 30.33
CA VAL A 87 -10.96 3.58 30.59
C VAL A 87 -11.02 2.78 29.29
N ASP A 88 -10.92 3.46 28.15
CA ASP A 88 -10.97 2.82 26.85
C ASP A 88 -9.55 2.39 26.44
N PRO A 89 -9.29 1.08 26.26
CA PRO A 89 -7.97 0.59 25.89
C PRO A 89 -7.58 1.02 24.46
N ASP A 90 -8.55 1.32 23.59
CA ASP A 90 -8.30 1.58 22.18
C ASP A 90 -9.02 2.84 21.65
N GLU A 91 -8.32 3.70 20.92
CA GLU A 91 -8.97 4.77 20.14
C GLU A 91 -9.32 4.31 18.72
N GLY A 92 -10.61 4.23 18.39
CA GLY A 92 -11.04 3.77 17.07
C GLY A 92 -12.47 4.11 16.70
N ILE A 93 -12.85 3.76 15.47
CA ILE A 93 -14.21 3.95 14.95
C ILE A 93 -14.94 2.61 14.97
N MET A 94 -15.95 2.47 15.85
CA MET A 94 -16.76 1.25 15.99
C MET A 94 -17.64 0.97 14.74
N LYS A 95 -17.95 2.00 13.95
CA LYS A 95 -18.71 1.88 12.68
C LYS A 95 -18.40 3.04 11.73
N GLY A 96 -17.82 2.75 10.57
CA GLY A 96 -17.47 3.75 9.55
C GLY A 96 -16.08 3.53 8.94
N PRO A 97 -15.65 4.37 7.99
CA PRO A 97 -14.32 4.27 7.41
C PRO A 97 -13.26 4.63 8.48
N CYS A 98 -12.43 3.66 8.84
CA CYS A 98 -11.30 3.88 9.75
C CYS A 98 -10.20 4.70 9.02
N PRO A 99 -9.70 5.79 9.61
CA PRO A 99 -8.50 6.46 9.12
C PRO A 99 -7.27 5.59 9.40
N PHE A 100 -6.33 5.56 8.46
CA PHE A 100 -5.05 4.86 8.64
C PHE A 100 -3.93 5.69 8.04
N ILE A 101 -2.73 5.54 8.58
CA ILE A 101 -1.53 6.26 8.14
C ILE A 101 -0.68 5.30 7.33
N ILE A 102 -0.21 5.74 6.16
CA ILE A 102 0.69 4.98 5.30
C ILE A 102 2.04 5.69 5.28
N HIS A 103 3.09 5.02 5.77
CA HIS A 103 4.46 5.50 5.66
C HIS A 103 5.14 4.83 4.45
N GLY A 104 5.59 5.62 3.48
CA GLY A 104 6.38 5.13 2.35
C GLY A 104 7.87 5.13 2.69
N LEU A 105 8.53 3.99 2.53
CA LEU A 105 9.96 3.85 2.79
C LEU A 105 10.71 3.56 1.49
N ILE A 106 11.92 4.12 1.39
CA ILE A 106 12.87 3.76 0.33
C ILE A 106 13.73 2.60 0.85
N ARG A 107 14.19 1.72 -0.05
CA ARG A 107 15.00 0.53 0.27
C ARG A 107 16.03 0.73 1.39
N ASP A 108 16.87 1.76 1.33
CA ASP A 108 17.93 1.96 2.33
C ASP A 108 17.35 2.19 3.74
N ALA A 109 16.23 2.91 3.84
CA ALA A 109 15.52 3.11 5.09
C ALA A 109 14.80 1.83 5.56
N TYR A 110 14.30 1.00 4.64
CA TYR A 110 13.68 -0.29 4.97
C TYR A 110 14.70 -1.30 5.52
N VAL A 111 15.89 -1.39 4.90
CA VAL A 111 16.96 -2.29 5.36
C VAL A 111 17.44 -1.89 6.76
N ASN A 112 17.58 -0.59 7.04
CA ASN A 112 17.97 -0.11 8.37
C ASN A 112 16.90 -0.42 9.42
N LEU A 113 15.61 -0.28 9.09
CA LEU A 113 14.51 -0.64 9.99
C LEU A 113 14.54 -2.12 10.40
N LEU A 114 14.85 -3.03 9.47
CA LEU A 114 14.99 -4.46 9.78
C LEU A 114 16.29 -4.80 10.55
N ALA A 115 17.29 -3.92 10.49
CA ALA A 115 18.58 -4.15 11.15
C ALA A 115 18.58 -3.74 12.63
N ASP A 116 17.69 -2.83 13.04
CA ASP A 116 17.55 -2.38 14.44
C ASP A 116 16.73 -3.36 15.32
N ASP A 117 16.13 -4.40 14.73
CA ASP A 117 15.38 -5.46 15.43
C ASP A 117 16.27 -6.63 15.95
N TYR A 118 17.61 -6.50 15.97
CA TYR A 118 18.56 -7.49 16.52
C TYR A 118 19.65 -6.89 17.41
#